data_AF-A0A559TDY8-F1
#
_entry.id   AF-A0A559TDY8-F1
#
_cell.length_a   1.000
_cell.length_b   1.000
_cell.length_c   1.000
_cell.angle_alpha   90.00
_cell.angle_beta   90.00
_cell.angle_gamma   90.00
#
_symmetry.space_group_name_H-M   'P 1'
#
loop_
_entity.id
_entity.type
_entity.pdbx_description
1 polymer ?
#
loop_
_entity_poly.entity_id
_entity_poly.type
_entity_poly.pdbx_seq_one_letter_code
_entity_poly.pdbx_strand_id
1 'polypeptide(L)'
;MAFGTAYFVLTTKHSDFDSKNRPRLERWRHWWNIMDKRSVGDVFVFEREDACRKLYALRVEQCISFGSETSIRYVRALTQKRAAEAGFRGEGEVLEYHRPTYEEAQELTRRAEEDDLRRYREDIEKFRAVIERAHARFPNIDRSEIPAVDDQYPRREKVYVEHYVAALFQCGAVPDAEIEDLAKTLKTGHGNLRYWHDAPVIKMVPNS
;
A
#
# COMPACT_ATOMS: atom_id res chain seq x y z
N MET A 1 -5.10 -39.73 -24.44
CA MET A 1 -4.26 -38.52 -24.51
C MET A 1 -4.55 -37.69 -23.28
N ALA A 2 -3.59 -37.56 -22.36
CA ALA A 2 -3.76 -36.75 -21.15
C ALA A 2 -3.57 -35.27 -21.52
N PHE A 3 -4.54 -34.42 -21.20
CA PHE A 3 -4.41 -32.96 -21.33
C PHE A 3 -3.34 -32.50 -20.33
N GLY A 4 -2.13 -32.18 -20.81
CA GLY A 4 -0.93 -32.05 -19.99
C GLY A 4 -0.83 -30.82 -19.10
N THR A 5 -1.62 -29.76 -19.33
CA THR A 5 -1.53 -28.53 -18.52
C THR A 5 -2.87 -27.81 -18.47
N ALA A 6 -3.46 -27.69 -17.28
CA ALA A 6 -4.56 -26.76 -17.04
C ALA A 6 -3.98 -25.36 -16.76
N TYR A 7 -4.60 -24.32 -17.31
CA TYR A 7 -4.24 -22.94 -17.03
C TYR A 7 -5.18 -22.36 -15.97
N PHE A 8 -4.64 -21.55 -15.10
CA PHE A 8 -5.35 -20.85 -14.04
C PHE A 8 -5.38 -19.36 -14.35
N VAL A 9 -6.56 -18.77 -14.31
CA VAL A 9 -6.79 -17.41 -14.77
C VAL A 9 -7.39 -16.59 -13.65
N LEU A 10 -6.78 -15.43 -13.39
CA LEU A 10 -7.30 -14.43 -12.48
C LEU A 10 -7.78 -13.25 -13.30
N THR A 11 -9.07 -12.94 -13.23
CA THR A 11 -9.64 -11.75 -13.87
C THR A 11 -10.06 -10.76 -12.81
N THR A 12 -9.59 -9.53 -12.90
CA THR A 12 -10.07 -8.39 -12.11
C THR A 12 -10.87 -7.47 -13.04
N LYS A 13 -12.06 -7.04 -12.61
CA LYS A 13 -12.87 -6.03 -13.33
C LYS A 13 -13.25 -4.94 -12.36
N HIS A 14 -12.88 -3.71 -12.66
CA HIS A 14 -13.16 -2.54 -11.81
C HIS A 14 -14.63 -2.11 -11.94
N SER A 15 -15.08 -1.24 -11.02
CA SER A 15 -16.45 -0.69 -10.98
C SER A 15 -16.89 -0.05 -12.31
N ASP A 16 -15.93 0.53 -13.04
CA ASP A 16 -16.16 1.19 -14.33
C ASP A 16 -16.35 0.21 -15.51
N PHE A 17 -16.29 -1.11 -15.29
CA PHE A 17 -16.46 -2.10 -16.34
C PHE A 17 -17.92 -2.17 -16.80
N ASP A 18 -18.20 -1.68 -18.02
CA ASP A 18 -19.48 -1.89 -18.69
C ASP A 18 -19.36 -2.97 -19.78
N SER A 19 -20.09 -4.08 -19.58
CA SER A 19 -20.20 -5.17 -20.55
C SER A 19 -20.83 -4.77 -21.89
N LYS A 20 -21.51 -3.62 -21.96
CA LYS A 20 -22.11 -3.07 -23.21
C LYS A 20 -21.08 -2.34 -24.07
N ASN A 21 -20.01 -1.85 -23.46
CA ASN A 21 -18.88 -1.33 -24.23
C ASN A 21 -18.17 -2.50 -24.92
N ARG A 22 -17.32 -2.21 -25.91
CA ARG A 22 -16.50 -3.23 -26.58
C ARG A 22 -15.06 -3.18 -26.04
N PRO A 23 -14.82 -3.58 -24.76
CA PRO A 23 -13.49 -3.52 -24.19
C PRO A 23 -12.54 -4.43 -24.96
N ARG A 24 -11.27 -4.01 -25.03
CA ARG A 24 -10.21 -4.73 -25.72
C ARG A 24 -9.27 -5.34 -24.71
N LEU A 25 -8.67 -6.47 -25.07
CA LEU A 25 -7.56 -7.04 -24.32
C LEU A 25 -6.25 -6.56 -24.92
N GLU A 26 -5.46 -5.84 -24.14
CA GLU A 26 -4.15 -5.35 -24.55
C GLU A 26 -3.08 -5.98 -23.66
N ARG A 27 -2.02 -6.53 -24.26
CA ARG A 27 -0.96 -7.18 -23.49
C ARG A 27 -0.05 -6.12 -22.88
N TRP A 28 0.14 -6.17 -21.56
CA TRP A 28 1.06 -5.32 -20.83
C TRP A 28 2.07 -6.15 -20.06
N ARG A 29 3.32 -6.15 -20.52
CA ARG A 29 4.42 -6.97 -19.97
C ARG A 29 4.00 -8.45 -19.84
N HIS A 30 3.72 -8.91 -18.62
CA HIS A 30 3.44 -10.30 -18.27
C HIS A 30 1.95 -10.60 -18.05
N TRP A 31 1.06 -9.62 -18.17
CA TRP A 31 -0.38 -9.81 -18.02
C TRP A 31 -1.16 -9.08 -19.13
N TRP A 32 -2.48 -9.16 -19.10
CA TRP A 32 -3.36 -8.48 -20.05
C TRP A 32 -4.22 -7.44 -19.34
N ASN A 33 -4.33 -6.25 -19.90
CA ASN A 33 -5.26 -5.22 -19.45
C ASN A 33 -6.57 -5.33 -20.22
N ILE A 34 -7.68 -5.12 -19.53
CA ILE A 34 -9.00 -4.90 -20.10
C ILE A 34 -9.17 -3.40 -20.30
N MET A 35 -9.27 -2.94 -21.53
CA MET A 35 -9.26 -1.52 -21.89
C MET A 35 -10.62 -1.06 -22.41
N ASP A 36 -11.15 0.01 -21.84
CA ASP A 36 -12.31 0.76 -22.32
C ASP A 36 -12.11 2.27 -22.09
N LYS A 37 -11.59 2.98 -23.10
CA LYS A 37 -11.02 4.34 -23.03
C LYS A 37 -9.88 4.54 -22.00
N ARG A 38 -9.86 3.76 -20.92
CA ARG A 38 -8.89 3.62 -19.83
C ARG A 38 -8.81 2.14 -19.41
N SER A 39 -7.85 1.77 -18.56
CA SER A 39 -7.81 0.41 -18.00
C SER A 39 -8.98 0.20 -17.05
N VAL A 40 -9.77 -0.86 -17.25
CA VAL A 40 -10.95 -1.23 -16.47
C VAL A 40 -10.85 -2.64 -15.87
N GLY A 41 -9.68 -3.28 -15.96
CA GLY A 41 -9.42 -4.56 -15.33
C GLY A 41 -8.14 -5.23 -15.84
N ASP A 42 -7.80 -6.38 -15.27
CA ASP A 42 -6.63 -7.16 -15.63
C ASP A 42 -7.00 -8.65 -15.80
N VAL A 43 -6.20 -9.37 -16.60
CA VAL A 43 -6.23 -10.83 -16.71
C VAL A 43 -4.82 -11.38 -16.56
N PHE A 44 -4.63 -12.22 -15.55
CA PHE A 44 -3.39 -12.95 -15.29
C PHE A 44 -3.59 -14.44 -15.62
N VAL A 45 -2.59 -15.05 -16.25
CA VAL A 45 -2.63 -16.46 -16.63
C VAL A 45 -1.43 -17.17 -16.01
N PHE A 46 -1.69 -18.31 -15.37
CA PHE A 46 -0.70 -19.11 -14.68
C PHE A 46 -0.78 -20.56 -15.14
N GLU A 47 0.38 -21.23 -15.19
CA GLU A 47 0.47 -22.68 -15.39
C GLU A 47 0.36 -23.45 -14.06
N ARG A 48 0.49 -22.73 -12.94
CA ARG A 48 0.46 -23.28 -11.58
C ARG A 48 -0.69 -22.68 -10.77
N GLU A 49 -1.49 -23.55 -10.17
CA GLU A 49 -2.60 -23.18 -9.28
C GLU A 49 -2.14 -22.34 -8.09
N ASP A 50 -1.08 -22.76 -7.41
CA ASP A 50 -0.61 -22.12 -6.18
C ASP A 50 -0.14 -20.68 -6.41
N ALA A 51 0.50 -20.42 -7.55
CA ALA A 51 0.86 -19.06 -7.96
C ALA A 51 -0.39 -18.19 -8.22
N CYS A 52 -1.40 -18.74 -8.90
CA CYS A 52 -2.64 -18.03 -9.15
C CYS A 52 -3.41 -17.74 -7.85
N ARG A 53 -3.45 -18.70 -6.91
CA ARG A 53 -4.08 -18.52 -5.60
C ARG A 53 -3.40 -17.46 -4.74
N LYS A 54 -2.06 -17.40 -4.75
CA LYS A 54 -1.31 -16.34 -4.07
C LYS A 54 -1.68 -14.95 -4.61
N LEU A 55 -1.77 -14.81 -5.93
CA LEU A 55 -2.19 -13.53 -6.52
C LEU A 55 -3.67 -13.23 -6.25
N TYR A 56 -4.55 -14.24 -6.28
CA TYR A 56 -5.96 -14.08 -5.91
C TYR A 56 -6.11 -13.53 -4.49
N ALA A 57 -5.45 -14.15 -3.51
CA ALA A 57 -5.45 -13.69 -2.12
C ALA A 57 -4.94 -12.25 -2.00
N LEU A 58 -3.83 -11.91 -2.66
CA LEU A 58 -3.30 -10.55 -2.68
C LEU A 58 -4.28 -9.55 -3.32
N ARG A 59 -4.96 -9.92 -4.42
CA ARG A 59 -5.93 -9.03 -5.08
C ARG A 59 -7.19 -8.84 -4.23
N VAL A 60 -7.64 -9.88 -3.54
CA VAL A 60 -8.74 -9.77 -2.57
C VAL A 60 -8.32 -8.86 -1.42
N GLU A 61 -7.14 -9.04 -0.84
CA GLU A 61 -6.58 -8.16 0.20
C GLU A 61 -6.45 -6.71 -0.27
N GLN A 62 -6.04 -6.47 -1.51
CA GLN A 62 -6.00 -5.13 -2.10
C GLN A 62 -7.41 -4.57 -2.31
N CYS A 63 -8.39 -5.36 -2.77
CA CYS A 63 -9.78 -4.89 -2.87
C CYS A 63 -10.36 -4.55 -1.49
N ILE A 64 -10.01 -5.33 -0.46
CA ILE A 64 -10.32 -5.07 0.95
C ILE A 64 -9.67 -3.77 1.43
N SER A 65 -8.41 -3.53 1.06
CA SER A 65 -7.64 -2.37 1.50
C SER A 65 -8.06 -1.06 0.80
N PHE A 66 -8.61 -1.14 -0.41
CA PHE A 66 -8.94 0.03 -1.24
C PHE A 66 -10.45 0.21 -1.51
N GLY A 67 -11.32 -0.59 -0.87
CA GLY A 67 -12.78 -0.43 -0.92
C GLY A 67 -13.37 -0.38 -2.32
N SER A 68 -12.95 -1.31 -3.18
CA SER A 68 -13.35 -1.32 -4.58
C SER A 68 -14.48 -2.31 -4.83
N GLU A 69 -15.49 -1.95 -5.63
CA GLU A 69 -16.47 -2.90 -6.20
C GLU A 69 -15.84 -3.83 -7.27
N THR A 70 -14.51 -3.97 -7.24
CA THR A 70 -13.77 -4.81 -8.18
C THR A 70 -14.19 -6.25 -8.00
N SER A 71 -14.65 -6.84 -9.10
CA SER A 71 -14.97 -8.26 -9.14
C SER A 71 -13.71 -9.05 -9.50
N ILE A 72 -13.39 -10.06 -8.70
CA ILE A 72 -12.23 -10.94 -8.89
C ILE A 72 -12.72 -12.36 -9.16
N ARG A 73 -12.31 -12.94 -10.28
CA ARG A 73 -12.66 -14.32 -10.66
C ARG A 73 -11.41 -15.17 -10.76
N TYR A 74 -11.45 -16.34 -10.13
CA TYR A 74 -10.48 -17.40 -10.30
C TYR A 74 -11.08 -18.51 -11.18
N VAL A 75 -10.49 -18.72 -12.35
CA VAL A 75 -11.05 -19.59 -13.40
C VAL A 75 -10.03 -20.65 -13.81
N ARG A 76 -10.48 -21.88 -14.02
CA ARG A 76 -9.68 -22.95 -14.64
C ARG A 76 -10.03 -23.09 -16.13
N ALA A 77 -9.01 -23.12 -16.99
CA ALA A 77 -9.14 -23.28 -18.43
C ALA A 77 -8.33 -24.49 -18.96
N LEU A 78 -8.95 -25.30 -19.83
CA LEU A 78 -8.38 -26.56 -20.33
C LEU A 78 -7.59 -26.42 -21.65
N THR A 79 -7.61 -25.26 -22.30
CA THR A 79 -6.91 -25.08 -23.60
C THR A 79 -5.99 -23.86 -23.60
N GLN A 80 -4.83 -24.01 -24.25
CA GLN A 80 -3.80 -22.98 -24.39
C GLN A 80 -4.23 -21.78 -25.23
N LYS A 81 -5.16 -21.97 -26.19
CA LYS A 81 -5.28 -21.00 -27.28
C LYS A 81 -5.75 -19.62 -26.81
N ARG A 82 -6.51 -19.50 -25.72
CA ARG A 82 -7.17 -18.24 -25.35
C ARG A 82 -7.46 -18.08 -23.84
N ALA A 83 -6.60 -18.55 -22.94
CA ALA A 83 -6.85 -18.46 -21.48
C ALA A 83 -7.16 -17.02 -20.99
N ALA A 84 -6.48 -16.02 -21.53
CA ALA A 84 -6.78 -14.61 -21.21
C ALA A 84 -8.13 -14.14 -21.81
N GLU A 85 -8.45 -14.54 -23.05
CA GLU A 85 -9.75 -14.19 -23.66
C GLU A 85 -10.91 -14.96 -23.01
N ALA A 86 -10.69 -16.19 -22.57
CA ALA A 86 -11.66 -16.99 -21.82
C ALA A 86 -11.94 -16.34 -20.46
N GLY A 87 -10.90 -15.95 -19.72
CA GLY A 87 -11.04 -15.18 -18.48
C GLY A 87 -11.75 -13.83 -18.68
N PHE A 88 -11.50 -13.15 -19.79
CA PHE A 88 -12.19 -11.91 -20.16
C PHE A 88 -13.68 -12.11 -20.47
N ARG A 89 -14.01 -13.11 -21.31
CA ARG A 89 -15.38 -13.50 -21.66
C ARG A 89 -16.14 -14.16 -20.50
N GLY A 90 -15.44 -14.59 -19.45
CA GLY A 90 -16.02 -15.33 -18.33
C GLY A 90 -16.32 -16.79 -18.67
N GLU A 91 -15.59 -17.34 -19.64
CA GLU A 91 -15.66 -18.74 -20.05
C GLU A 91 -14.69 -19.58 -19.20
N GLY A 92 -15.13 -20.75 -18.74
CA GLY A 92 -14.36 -21.66 -17.89
C GLY A 92 -15.07 -21.99 -16.58
N GLU A 93 -14.48 -22.89 -15.79
CA GLU A 93 -15.01 -23.22 -14.46
C GLU A 93 -14.60 -22.11 -13.48
N VAL A 94 -15.59 -21.38 -12.93
CA VAL A 94 -15.36 -20.41 -11.87
C VAL A 94 -15.15 -21.18 -10.57
N LEU A 95 -13.92 -21.17 -10.09
CA LEU A 95 -13.55 -21.82 -8.83
C LEU A 95 -13.82 -20.91 -7.64
N GLU A 96 -13.67 -19.60 -7.81
CA GLU A 96 -13.93 -18.61 -6.76
C GLU A 96 -14.31 -17.25 -7.37
N TYR A 97 -15.22 -16.55 -6.71
CA TYR A 97 -15.71 -15.24 -7.14
C TYR A 97 -15.88 -14.31 -5.94
N HIS A 98 -15.10 -13.24 -5.93
CA HIS A 98 -15.21 -12.18 -4.93
C HIS A 98 -15.78 -10.92 -5.60
N ARG A 99 -16.88 -10.40 -5.06
CA ARG A 99 -17.48 -9.13 -5.45
C ARG A 99 -18.10 -8.51 -4.19
N PRO A 100 -17.44 -7.55 -3.53
CA PRO A 100 -18.04 -6.91 -2.36
C PRO A 100 -19.31 -6.15 -2.76
N THR A 101 -20.29 -6.09 -1.88
CA THR A 101 -21.42 -5.16 -2.02
C THR A 101 -20.94 -3.71 -1.85
N TYR A 102 -21.78 -2.74 -2.19
CA TYR A 102 -21.47 -1.33 -1.95
C TYR A 102 -21.24 -1.05 -0.46
N GLU A 103 -22.09 -1.60 0.40
CA GLU A 103 -21.97 -1.46 1.86
C GLU A 103 -20.69 -2.13 2.38
N GLU A 104 -20.34 -3.31 1.87
CA GLU A 104 -19.09 -3.99 2.21
C GLU A 104 -17.89 -3.15 1.76
N ALA A 105 -17.91 -2.60 0.54
CA ALA A 105 -16.85 -1.74 0.03
C ALA A 105 -16.67 -0.47 0.88
N GLN A 106 -17.77 0.17 1.30
CA GLN A 106 -17.72 1.34 2.19
C GLN A 106 -17.15 1.00 3.57
N GLU A 107 -17.60 -0.09 4.18
CA GLU A 107 -17.11 -0.55 5.48
C GLU A 107 -15.62 -0.94 5.40
N LEU A 108 -15.20 -1.52 4.27
CA LEU A 108 -13.80 -1.84 4.00
C LEU A 108 -12.94 -0.58 3.87
N THR A 109 -13.37 0.43 3.11
CA THR A 109 -12.69 1.74 3.06
C THR A 109 -12.54 2.34 4.45
N ARG A 110 -13.63 2.35 5.23
CA ARG A 110 -13.62 2.89 6.60
C ARG A 110 -12.59 2.17 7.48
N ARG A 111 -12.56 0.84 7.44
CA ARG A 111 -11.58 0.04 8.22
C ARG A 111 -10.15 0.28 7.76
N ALA A 112 -9.91 0.40 6.45
CA ALA A 112 -8.59 0.70 5.92
C ALA A 112 -8.11 2.09 6.34
N GLU A 113 -8.99 3.10 6.30
CA GLU A 113 -8.71 4.44 6.80
C GLU A 113 -8.40 4.43 8.32
N GLU A 114 -9.17 3.68 9.11
CA GLU A 114 -8.94 3.53 10.54
C GLU A 114 -7.61 2.83 10.86
N ASP A 115 -7.27 1.77 10.13
CA ASP A 115 -6.00 1.07 10.31
C ASP A 115 -4.81 1.95 9.88
N ASP A 116 -4.94 2.67 8.77
CA ASP A 116 -3.94 3.65 8.35
C ASP A 116 -3.72 4.70 9.44
N LEU A 117 -4.79 5.33 9.93
CA LEU A 117 -4.70 6.34 10.99
C LEU A 117 -4.05 5.78 12.26
N ARG A 118 -4.37 4.53 12.63
CA ARG A 118 -3.71 3.84 13.74
C ARG A 118 -2.21 3.69 13.50
N ARG A 119 -1.79 3.24 12.32
CA ARG A 119 -0.36 3.10 11.97
C ARG A 119 0.37 4.45 12.03
N TYR A 120 -0.26 5.53 11.56
CA TYR A 120 0.30 6.88 11.67
C TYR A 120 0.51 7.30 13.14
N ARG A 121 -0.47 7.05 14.01
CA ARG A 121 -0.36 7.37 15.45
C ARG A 121 0.79 6.61 16.13
N GLU A 122 0.90 5.31 15.86
CA GLU A 122 2.01 4.50 16.40
C GLU A 122 3.38 4.97 15.91
N ASP A 123 3.48 5.44 14.67
CA ASP A 123 4.73 6.00 14.13
C ASP A 123 5.04 7.37 14.75
N ILE A 124 4.04 8.24 14.95
CA ILE A 124 4.19 9.53 15.67
C ILE A 124 4.72 9.31 17.08
N GLU A 125 4.19 8.33 17.81
CA GLU A 125 4.66 8.00 19.17
C GLU A 125 6.14 7.62 19.17
N LYS A 126 6.60 6.85 18.17
CA LYS A 126 8.02 6.49 18.02
C LYS A 126 8.89 7.71 17.72
N PHE A 127 8.45 8.60 16.82
CA PHE A 127 9.16 9.85 16.54
C PHE A 127 9.23 10.72 17.80
N ARG A 128 8.11 10.90 18.52
CA ARG A 128 8.07 11.66 19.78
C ARG A 128 9.00 11.06 20.84
N ALA A 129 9.09 9.74 20.93
CA ALA A 129 10.03 9.08 21.84
C ALA A 129 11.50 9.38 21.48
N VAL A 130 11.85 9.45 20.20
CA VAL A 130 13.20 9.88 19.75
C VAL A 130 13.45 11.35 20.11
N ILE A 131 12.46 12.22 19.88
CA ILE A 131 12.54 13.65 20.24
C ILE A 131 12.80 13.82 21.74
N GLU A 132 12.03 13.15 22.59
CA GLU A 132 12.20 13.24 24.04
C GLU A 132 13.56 12.69 24.49
N ARG A 133 14.05 11.59 23.92
CA ARG A 133 15.40 11.08 24.23
C ARG A 133 16.50 12.05 23.80
N ALA A 134 16.36 12.70 22.64
CA ALA A 134 17.32 13.69 22.18
C ALA A 134 17.36 14.91 23.12
N HIS A 135 16.20 15.43 23.51
CA HIS A 135 16.09 16.55 24.46
C HIS A 135 16.50 16.18 25.88
N ALA A 136 16.32 14.93 26.31
CA ALA A 136 16.86 14.46 27.58
C ALA A 136 18.40 14.41 27.58
N ARG A 137 19.01 14.03 26.45
CA ARG A 137 20.48 14.06 26.27
C ARG A 137 21.01 15.48 26.17
N PHE A 138 20.28 16.37 25.50
CA PHE A 138 20.68 17.74 25.22
C PHE A 138 19.58 18.74 25.63
N PRO A 139 19.38 18.98 26.94
CA PRO A 139 18.29 19.81 27.46
C PRO A 139 18.37 21.28 27.04
N ASN A 140 19.53 21.75 26.57
CA ASN A 140 19.73 23.11 26.10
C ASN A 140 19.28 23.35 24.65
N ILE A 141 18.89 22.30 23.91
CA ILE A 141 18.33 22.45 22.57
C ILE A 141 16.95 23.10 22.67
N ASP A 142 16.68 24.07 21.79
CA ASP A 142 15.39 24.76 21.78
C ASP A 142 14.23 23.79 21.46
N ARG A 143 13.20 23.84 22.32
CA ARG A 143 11.98 23.03 22.23
C ARG A 143 10.84 23.77 21.54
N SER A 144 11.00 25.05 21.21
CA SER A 144 9.94 25.90 20.63
C SER A 144 9.43 25.40 19.28
N GLU A 145 10.30 24.76 18.50
CA GLU A 145 10.02 24.21 17.17
C GLU A 145 9.48 22.77 17.21
N ILE A 146 9.27 22.16 18.40
CA ILE A 146 8.67 20.82 18.49
C ILE A 146 7.23 20.89 17.96
N PRO A 147 6.86 20.09 16.95
CA PRO A 147 5.50 20.10 16.41
C PRO A 147 4.44 19.78 17.49
N ALA A 148 3.40 20.59 17.53
CA ALA A 148 2.23 20.36 18.37
C ALA A 148 1.52 19.05 18.00
N VAL A 149 0.82 18.45 18.96
CA VAL A 149 -0.04 17.28 18.72
C VAL A 149 -1.23 17.71 17.86
N ASP A 150 -1.57 16.93 16.83
CA ASP A 150 -2.68 17.18 15.92
C ASP A 150 -3.60 15.94 15.85
N ASP A 151 -4.55 15.89 16.78
CA ASP A 151 -5.52 14.79 16.89
C ASP A 151 -6.42 14.65 15.66
N GLN A 152 -6.58 15.73 14.89
CA GLN A 152 -7.44 15.78 13.70
C GLN A 152 -6.74 15.25 12.45
N TYR A 153 -5.44 15.50 12.30
CA TYR A 153 -4.68 15.13 11.12
C TYR A 153 -3.35 14.41 11.45
N PRO A 154 -3.39 13.14 11.88
CA PRO A 154 -2.17 12.36 12.19
C PRO A 154 -1.17 12.29 11.04
N ARG A 155 -1.66 12.23 9.79
CA ARG A 155 -0.78 12.23 8.61
C ARG A 155 0.10 13.47 8.53
N ARG A 156 -0.47 14.62 8.88
CA ARG A 156 0.22 15.92 8.89
C ARG A 156 1.17 16.02 10.07
N GLU A 157 0.74 15.61 11.26
CA GLU A 157 1.62 15.56 12.43
C GLU A 157 2.85 14.70 12.16
N LYS A 158 2.67 13.49 11.61
CA LYS A 158 3.77 12.58 11.28
C LYS A 158 4.84 13.29 10.45
N VAL A 159 4.46 14.01 9.41
CA VAL A 159 5.39 14.74 8.54
C VAL A 159 6.20 15.75 9.35
N TYR A 160 5.55 16.56 10.19
CA TYR A 160 6.26 17.56 10.97
C TYR A 160 7.18 16.95 12.04
N VAL A 161 6.75 15.89 12.74
CA VAL A 161 7.62 15.22 13.72
C VAL A 161 8.79 14.52 13.05
N GLU A 162 8.60 13.98 11.84
CA GLU A 162 9.66 13.40 11.02
C GLU A 162 10.68 14.48 10.60
N HIS A 163 10.22 15.66 10.16
CA HIS A 163 11.11 16.79 9.84
C HIS A 163 11.92 17.24 11.06
N TYR A 164 11.29 17.30 12.23
CA TYR A 164 11.99 17.69 13.46
C TYR A 164 13.03 16.64 13.88
N VAL A 165 12.73 15.34 13.75
CA VAL A 165 13.72 14.28 13.97
C VAL A 165 14.86 14.34 12.95
N ALA A 166 14.58 14.66 11.69
CA ALA A 166 15.61 14.89 10.68
C ALA A 166 16.54 16.04 11.10
N ALA A 167 16.00 17.16 11.59
CA ALA A 167 16.79 18.28 12.08
C ALA A 167 17.66 17.91 13.29
N LEU A 168 17.10 17.17 14.26
CA LEU A 168 17.86 16.68 15.43
C LEU A 168 18.98 15.72 15.02
N PHE A 169 18.73 14.89 14.01
CA PHE A 169 19.73 14.00 13.46
C PHE A 169 20.84 14.76 12.72
N GLN A 170 20.47 15.72 11.87
CA GLN A 170 21.42 16.56 11.12
C GLN A 170 22.31 17.42 12.03
N CYS A 171 21.80 17.87 13.18
CA CYS A 171 22.61 18.60 14.16
C CYS A 171 23.41 17.69 15.11
N GLY A 172 23.27 16.36 14.98
CA GLY A 172 24.02 15.36 15.75
C GLY A 172 23.41 15.01 17.12
N ALA A 173 22.21 15.47 17.44
CA ALA A 173 21.52 15.16 18.70
C ALA A 173 20.92 13.74 18.74
N VAL A 174 20.73 13.14 17.56
CA VAL A 174 20.31 11.74 17.39
C VAL A 174 21.42 10.96 16.68
N PRO A 175 21.87 9.80 17.19
CA PRO A 175 22.89 8.99 16.53
C PRO A 175 22.32 8.16 15.37
N ASP A 176 23.16 7.82 14.38
CA ASP A 176 22.78 6.99 13.22
C ASP A 176 22.06 5.69 13.63
N ALA A 177 22.57 4.99 14.65
CA ALA A 177 22.00 3.72 15.10
C ALA A 177 20.53 3.87 15.57
N GLU A 178 20.18 4.99 16.20
CA GLU A 178 18.81 5.25 16.64
C GLU A 178 17.89 5.54 15.44
N ILE A 179 18.41 6.16 14.38
CA ILE A 179 17.68 6.36 13.12
C ILE A 179 17.48 5.05 12.35
N GLU A 180 18.52 4.21 12.29
CA GLU A 180 18.42 2.89 11.65
C GLU A 180 17.41 1.97 12.34
N ASP A 181 17.36 2.00 13.67
CA ASP A 181 16.39 1.23 14.42
C ASP A 181 14.98 1.81 14.31
N LEU A 182 14.84 3.14 14.33
CA LEU A 182 13.56 3.79 14.05
C LEU A 182 13.02 3.35 12.69
N ALA A 183 13.84 3.45 11.64
CA ALA A 183 13.49 3.07 10.27
C ALA A 183 12.92 1.65 10.14
N LYS A 184 13.50 0.67 10.85
CA LYS A 184 13.04 -0.72 10.85
C LYS A 184 11.66 -0.91 11.50
N THR A 185 11.26 0.00 12.39
CA THR A 185 10.04 -0.14 13.19
C THR A 185 8.85 0.63 12.64
N LEU A 186 9.04 1.57 11.71
CA LEU A 186 7.96 2.41 11.18
C LEU A 186 7.02 1.60 10.28
N LYS A 187 5.71 1.77 10.46
CA LYS A 187 4.67 1.03 9.73
C LYS A 187 4.21 1.73 8.45
N THR A 188 4.39 3.05 8.38
CA THR A 188 3.98 3.89 7.25
C THR A 188 5.16 4.32 6.37
N GLY A 189 6.36 3.76 6.61
CA GLY A 189 7.60 4.14 5.95
C GLY A 189 8.16 5.49 6.41
N HIS A 190 9.30 5.89 5.86
CA HIS A 190 9.94 7.19 6.13
C HIS A 190 10.73 7.66 4.90
N GLY A 191 10.97 8.96 4.80
CA GLY A 191 11.91 9.51 3.82
C GLY A 191 13.34 9.49 4.34
N ASN A 192 14.31 9.80 3.46
CA ASN A 192 15.71 9.82 3.87
C ASN A 192 16.01 11.07 4.72
N LEU A 193 16.08 10.88 6.04
CA LEU A 193 16.27 11.95 7.04
C LEU A 193 17.61 12.71 6.87
N ARG A 194 18.59 12.15 6.14
CA ARG A 194 19.87 12.82 5.81
C ARG A 194 19.72 14.01 4.87
N TYR A 195 18.68 14.01 4.02
CA TYR A 195 18.55 14.98 2.93
C TYR A 195 17.23 15.76 2.98
N TRP A 196 16.65 15.88 4.17
CA TRP A 196 15.37 16.56 4.30
C TRP A 196 15.54 18.07 4.24
N HIS A 197 15.24 18.67 3.08
CA HIS A 197 15.44 20.09 2.81
C HIS A 197 14.48 21.01 3.61
N ASP A 198 13.31 20.51 3.99
CA ASP A 198 12.30 21.24 4.78
C ASP A 198 12.44 21.04 6.29
N ALA A 199 13.54 20.44 6.76
CA ALA A 199 13.80 20.28 8.18
C ALA A 199 14.14 21.64 8.84
N PRO A 200 13.62 21.93 10.05
CA PRO A 200 13.96 23.17 10.74
C PRO A 200 15.46 23.22 11.07
N VAL A 201 16.04 24.42 11.11
CA VAL A 201 17.45 24.59 11.47
C VAL A 201 17.60 24.55 12.99
N ILE A 202 17.92 23.38 13.54
CA ILE A 202 18.20 23.20 14.98
C ILE A 202 19.70 23.35 15.22
N LYS A 203 20.09 24.24 16.15
CA LYS A 203 21.48 24.39 16.57
C LYS A 203 21.77 23.46 17.74
N MET A 204 22.84 22.67 17.62
CA MET A 204 23.33 21.85 18.72
C MET A 204 23.98 22.75 19.78
N VAL A 205 23.54 22.58 21.04
CA VAL A 205 24.08 23.31 22.19
C VAL A 205 24.62 22.27 23.17
N PRO A 206 25.96 22.21 23.39
CA PRO A 206 26.54 21.28 24.34
C PRO A 206 25.99 21.49 25.75
N ASN A 207 25.99 20.42 26.54
CA ASN A 207 25.72 20.52 27.97
C ASN A 207 26.92 21.19 28.64
N SER A 208 26.65 22.30 29.35
CA SER A 208 27.63 23.04 30.15
C SER A 208 28.17 22.21 31.32
#